data_AF-X1C6X9-F1
#
_entry.id   AF-X1C6X9-F1
#
_cell.length_a   1.000
_cell.length_b   1.000
_cell.length_c   1.000
_cell.angle_alpha   90.00
_cell.angle_beta   90.00
_cell.angle_gamma   90.00
#
_symmetry.space_group_name_H-M   'P 1'
#
loop_
_entity.id
_entity.type
_entity.pdbx_description
1 polymer ?
#
loop_
_entity_poly.entity_id
_entity_poly.type
_entity_poly.pdbx_seq_one_letter_code
_entity_poly.pdbx_strand_id
1 'polypeptide(L)'
;MDDSVEIKKLMDYYGRISPYIFPVIALGGIFDTLWQSMGFNNFAYHYRKNSKLYQEIIKYFAELALIRVEAIIEATGNRAGILNINDDIAFKGRPMVSPERWEQDIGKYYKEICSTIRDAGMKTTLHTDGDITMMIPALKRVGFRGVQGWEGGADPIIVNESYPDFVINGFGDISQVIPFGSKEEIFNHVKELMDALKENRHFIIGPSTIIYEGIPFENVEYFIEATRQYGKY
;
A
#
# COMPACT_ATOMS: atom_id res chain seq x y z
N MET A 1 -4.92 20.85 -23.65
CA MET A 1 -3.79 21.72 -23.26
C MET A 1 -2.58 20.82 -23.15
N ASP A 2 -1.39 21.32 -23.44
CA ASP A 2 -0.16 20.55 -23.25
C ASP A 2 0.16 20.54 -21.75
N ASP A 3 -0.53 19.67 -21.01
CA ASP A 3 -0.44 19.56 -19.55
C ASP A 3 0.97 19.12 -19.08
N SER A 4 1.87 18.80 -20.02
CA SER A 4 3.27 18.46 -19.74
C SER A 4 4.03 19.61 -19.06
N VAL A 5 3.66 20.87 -19.33
CA VAL A 5 4.30 22.05 -18.72
C VAL A 5 3.95 22.16 -17.24
N GLU A 6 2.68 22.02 -16.89
CA GLU A 6 2.17 22.06 -15.51
C GLU A 6 2.70 20.88 -14.70
N ILE A 7 2.67 19.66 -15.26
CA ILE A 7 3.20 18.46 -14.61
C ILE A 7 4.71 18.62 -14.37
N LYS A 8 5.46 19.13 -15.36
CA LYS A 8 6.89 19.39 -15.18
C LYS A 8 7.16 20.40 -14.06
N LYS A 9 6.43 21.51 -14.03
CA LYS A 9 6.53 22.51 -12.93
C LYS A 9 6.23 21.89 -11.56
N LEU A 10 5.23 21.02 -11.49
CA LEU A 10 4.87 20.32 -10.26
C LEU A 10 5.98 19.35 -9.81
N MET A 11 6.51 18.56 -10.73
CA MET A 11 7.63 17.65 -10.45
C MET A 11 8.90 18.40 -10.04
N ASP A 12 9.20 19.55 -10.68
CA ASP A 12 10.33 20.40 -10.29
C ASP A 12 10.13 21.01 -8.89
N TYR A 13 8.89 21.40 -8.55
CA TYR A 13 8.55 21.86 -7.21
C TYR A 13 8.79 20.78 -6.16
N TYR A 14 8.24 19.57 -6.37
CA TYR A 14 8.43 18.46 -5.43
C TYR A 14 9.89 18.01 -5.35
N GLY A 15 10.65 18.07 -6.44
CA GLY A 15 12.09 17.82 -6.42
C GLY A 15 12.85 18.79 -5.50
N ARG A 16 12.41 20.05 -5.38
CA ARG A 16 13.03 21.03 -4.47
C ARG A 16 12.71 20.76 -3.00
N ILE A 17 11.52 20.24 -2.70
CA ILE A 17 11.05 20.02 -1.33
C ILE A 17 11.16 18.56 -0.85
N SER A 18 11.71 17.67 -1.68
CA SER A 18 11.84 16.24 -1.36
C SER A 18 12.59 15.89 -0.07
N PRO A 19 13.52 16.72 0.47
CA PRO A 19 14.09 16.47 1.80
C PRO A 19 13.07 16.57 2.94
N TYR A 20 11.92 17.22 2.71
CA TYR A 20 10.87 17.43 3.70
C TYR A 20 9.57 16.69 3.35
N ILE A 21 9.21 16.65 2.07
CA ILE A 21 7.97 16.07 1.56
C ILE A 21 8.29 15.26 0.32
N PHE A 22 8.14 13.94 0.41
CA PHE A 22 8.25 13.04 -0.73
C PHE A 22 6.85 12.69 -1.24
N PRO A 23 6.42 13.18 -2.42
CA PRO A 23 5.12 12.81 -2.97
C PRO A 23 5.14 11.36 -3.45
N VAL A 24 4.09 10.62 -3.11
CA VAL A 24 3.85 9.26 -3.62
C VAL A 24 2.62 9.30 -4.49
N ILE A 25 2.75 8.89 -5.75
CA ILE A 25 1.61 8.79 -6.66
C ILE A 25 0.92 7.45 -6.40
N ALA A 26 -0.41 7.47 -6.27
CA ALA A 26 -1.22 6.29 -6.02
C ALA A 26 -2.17 5.99 -7.20
N LEU A 27 -2.42 4.70 -7.44
CA LEU A 27 -3.34 4.19 -8.45
C LEU A 27 -4.24 3.11 -7.83
N GLY A 28 -5.46 2.97 -8.35
CA GLY A 28 -6.33 1.84 -7.99
C GLY A 28 -5.80 0.51 -8.52
N GLY A 29 -6.16 -0.56 -7.83
CA GLY A 29 -5.73 -1.93 -8.06
C GLY A 29 -6.58 -2.70 -9.06
N ILE A 30 -6.28 -3.98 -9.21
CA ILE A 30 -7.01 -4.89 -10.09
C ILE A 30 -8.07 -5.64 -9.29
N PHE A 31 -7.73 -6.12 -8.08
CA PHE A 31 -8.61 -6.99 -7.31
C PHE A 31 -9.80 -6.23 -6.70
N ASP A 32 -9.55 -5.06 -6.11
CA ASP A 32 -10.55 -4.18 -5.52
C ASP A 32 -11.58 -3.73 -6.56
N THR A 33 -11.09 -3.26 -7.70
CA THR A 33 -11.86 -2.79 -8.84
C THR A 33 -12.67 -3.95 -9.43
N LEU A 34 -12.08 -5.14 -9.51
CA LEU A 34 -12.78 -6.35 -9.94
C LEU A 34 -13.98 -6.67 -9.04
N TRP A 35 -13.78 -6.88 -7.74
CA TRP A 35 -14.89 -7.31 -6.89
C TRP A 35 -15.93 -6.20 -6.69
N GLN A 36 -15.51 -4.93 -6.68
CA GLN A 36 -16.43 -3.79 -6.62
C GLN A 36 -17.29 -3.69 -7.88
N SER A 37 -16.71 -3.92 -9.07
CA SER A 37 -17.46 -3.86 -10.34
C SER A 37 -18.55 -4.93 -10.47
N MET A 38 -18.37 -6.09 -9.82
CA MET A 38 -19.31 -7.21 -9.89
C MET A 38 -20.24 -7.28 -8.67
N GLY A 39 -19.84 -6.68 -7.55
CA GLY A 39 -20.39 -6.95 -6.22
C GLY A 39 -19.89 -8.29 -5.66
N PHE A 40 -19.74 -8.35 -4.33
CA PHE A 40 -19.03 -9.44 -3.65
C PHE A 40 -19.63 -10.84 -3.90
N ASN A 41 -20.96 -10.96 -3.99
CA ASN A 41 -21.62 -12.24 -4.25
C ASN A 41 -21.31 -12.79 -5.66
N ASN A 42 -21.36 -11.93 -6.68
CA ASN A 42 -21.02 -12.33 -8.05
C ASN A 42 -19.53 -12.63 -8.18
N PHE A 43 -18.68 -11.80 -7.55
CA PHE A 43 -17.25 -12.07 -7.46
C PHE A 43 -16.99 -13.46 -6.88
N ALA A 44 -17.55 -13.79 -5.71
CA ALA A 44 -17.36 -15.09 -5.08
C ALA A 44 -17.82 -16.26 -5.94
N TYR A 45 -18.98 -16.13 -6.61
CA TYR A 45 -19.49 -17.13 -7.54
C TYR A 45 -18.52 -17.37 -8.71
N HIS A 46 -18.07 -16.30 -9.37
CA HIS A 46 -17.21 -16.40 -10.55
C HIS A 46 -15.76 -16.77 -10.21
N TYR A 47 -15.24 -16.29 -9.09
CA TYR A 47 -13.94 -16.67 -8.53
C TYR A 47 -13.88 -18.20 -8.28
N ARG A 48 -14.90 -18.74 -7.60
CA ARG A 48 -15.02 -20.19 -7.33
C ARG A 48 -15.10 -20.99 -8.63
N LYS A 49 -15.84 -20.49 -9.63
CA LYS A 49 -16.00 -21.16 -10.93
C LYS A 49 -14.80 -20.96 -11.86
N ASN A 50 -13.89 -20.05 -11.54
CA ASN A 50 -12.85 -19.56 -12.45
C ASN A 50 -13.44 -19.24 -13.84
N SER A 51 -14.53 -18.47 -13.85
CA SER A 51 -15.34 -18.27 -15.06
C SER A 51 -14.57 -17.47 -16.12
N LYS A 52 -14.94 -17.64 -17.39
CA LYS A 52 -14.40 -16.79 -18.46
C LYS A 52 -14.66 -15.30 -18.19
N LEU A 53 -15.85 -14.94 -17.69
CA LEU A 53 -16.17 -13.55 -17.34
C LEU A 53 -15.18 -12.96 -16.32
N TYR A 54 -14.85 -13.73 -15.27
CA TYR A 54 -13.88 -13.32 -14.26
C TYR A 54 -12.49 -13.08 -14.85
N GLN A 55 -12.03 -14.00 -15.70
CA GLN A 55 -10.72 -13.88 -16.35
C GLN A 55 -10.65 -12.69 -17.32
N GLU A 56 -11.71 -12.44 -18.09
CA GLU A 56 -11.79 -11.33 -19.05
C GLU A 56 -11.85 -9.97 -18.32
N ILE A 57 -12.60 -9.85 -17.23
CA ILE A 57 -12.66 -8.61 -16.43
C ILE A 57 -11.30 -8.33 -15.76
N ILE A 58 -10.63 -9.35 -15.20
CA ILE A 58 -9.27 -9.17 -14.66
C ILE A 58 -8.34 -8.66 -15.75
N LYS A 59 -8.35 -9.30 -16.92
CA LYS A 59 -7.50 -8.90 -18.04
C LYS A 59 -7.78 -7.45 -18.46
N TYR A 60 -9.05 -7.06 -18.57
CA TYR A 60 -9.44 -5.69 -18.89
C TYR A 60 -8.89 -4.68 -17.88
N PHE A 61 -9.05 -4.92 -16.57
CA PHE A 61 -8.52 -4.00 -15.55
C PHE A 61 -6.99 -4.02 -15.48
N ALA A 62 -6.35 -5.14 -15.75
CA ALA A 62 -4.89 -5.23 -15.86
C ALA A 62 -4.35 -4.38 -17.02
N GLU A 63 -4.97 -4.47 -18.21
CA GLU A 63 -4.59 -3.65 -19.37
C GLU A 63 -4.77 -2.15 -19.08
N LEU A 64 -5.88 -1.77 -18.44
CA LEU A 64 -6.10 -0.38 -18.00
C LEU A 64 -5.07 0.08 -16.96
N ALA A 65 -4.71 -0.78 -16.01
CA ALA A 65 -3.71 -0.46 -15.00
C ALA A 65 -2.33 -0.23 -15.63
N LEU A 66 -1.94 -1.07 -16.60
CA LEU A 66 -0.67 -0.91 -17.32
C LEU A 66 -0.64 0.42 -18.11
N ILE A 67 -1.71 0.75 -18.85
CA ILE A 67 -1.82 2.03 -19.59
C ILE A 67 -1.66 3.23 -18.63
N ARG A 68 -2.30 3.19 -17.47
CA ARG A 68 -2.19 4.26 -16.46
C ARG A 68 -0.77 4.40 -15.92
N VAL A 69 -0.10 3.29 -15.67
CA VAL A 69 1.29 3.25 -15.22
C VAL A 69 2.23 3.85 -16.27
N GLU A 70 2.12 3.45 -17.52
CA GLU A 70 2.91 3.98 -18.63
C GLU A 70 2.69 5.49 -18.79
N ALA A 71 1.43 5.94 -18.73
CA ALA A 71 1.10 7.36 -18.82
C ALA A 71 1.70 8.18 -17.67
N ILE A 72 1.74 7.65 -16.45
CA ILE A 72 2.38 8.33 -15.30
C ILE A 72 3.90 8.38 -15.47
N ILE A 73 4.51 7.28 -15.91
CA ILE A 73 5.95 7.20 -16.17
C ILE A 73 6.33 8.28 -17.21
N GLU A 74 5.61 8.33 -18.32
CA GLU A 74 5.80 9.34 -19.38
C GLU A 74 5.59 10.76 -18.85
N ALA A 75 4.45 11.04 -18.23
CA ALA A 75 4.08 12.38 -17.77
C ALA A 75 5.06 12.93 -16.71
N THR A 76 5.59 12.07 -15.84
CA THR A 76 6.55 12.46 -14.80
C THR A 76 7.99 12.51 -15.31
N GLY A 77 8.25 11.98 -16.52
CA GLY A 77 9.59 11.79 -17.06
C GLY A 77 10.42 10.85 -16.19
N ASN A 78 9.81 9.77 -15.68
CA ASN A 78 10.41 8.77 -14.80
C ASN A 78 10.88 9.31 -13.42
N ARG A 79 10.38 10.48 -13.01
CA ARG A 79 10.81 11.15 -11.76
C ARG A 79 9.93 10.84 -10.55
N ALA A 80 8.82 10.12 -10.74
CA ALA A 80 7.98 9.67 -9.64
C ALA A 80 8.68 8.50 -8.92
N GLY A 81 9.47 8.75 -7.88
CA GLY A 81 10.32 7.70 -7.31
C GLY A 81 9.57 6.45 -6.80
N ILE A 82 8.30 6.58 -6.39
CA ILE A 82 7.44 5.48 -5.93
C ILE A 82 6.05 5.60 -6.58
N LEU A 83 5.53 4.46 -7.04
CA LEU A 83 4.11 4.27 -7.36
C LEU A 83 3.46 3.31 -6.37
N ASN A 84 2.44 3.79 -5.67
CA ASN A 84 1.63 2.97 -4.78
C ASN A 84 0.41 2.44 -5.53
N ILE A 85 0.14 1.14 -5.44
CA ILE A 85 -1.07 0.53 -5.96
C ILE A 85 -2.00 0.27 -4.77
N ASN A 86 -3.17 0.87 -4.74
CA ASN A 86 -4.19 0.64 -3.72
C ASN A 86 -5.04 -0.55 -4.17
N ASP A 87 -4.86 -1.71 -3.55
CA ASP A 87 -5.61 -2.92 -3.89
C ASP A 87 -5.89 -3.74 -2.63
N ASP A 88 -7.09 -3.62 -2.07
CA ASP A 88 -7.48 -4.32 -0.85
C ASP A 88 -7.68 -5.81 -1.10
N ILE A 89 -6.67 -6.59 -0.71
CA ILE A 89 -6.59 -8.03 -0.92
C ILE A 89 -6.58 -8.82 0.41
N ALA A 90 -6.69 -8.13 1.54
CA ALA A 90 -6.73 -8.72 2.86
C ALA A 90 -7.85 -8.15 3.75
N PHE A 91 -8.11 -8.87 4.84
CA PHE A 91 -9.01 -8.47 5.91
C PHE A 91 -8.48 -9.00 7.24
N LYS A 92 -9.29 -8.92 8.30
CA LYS A 92 -8.91 -9.35 9.65
C LYS A 92 -8.31 -10.77 9.67
N GLY A 93 -7.01 -10.84 9.97
CA GLY A 93 -6.20 -12.04 10.17
C GLY A 93 -5.92 -12.89 8.93
N ARG A 94 -6.33 -12.49 7.71
CA ARG A 94 -6.03 -13.25 6.49
C ARG A 94 -6.28 -12.50 5.18
N PRO A 95 -5.70 -12.98 4.07
CA PRO A 95 -6.05 -12.55 2.72
C PRO A 95 -7.49 -12.91 2.32
N MET A 96 -8.08 -12.12 1.41
CA MET A 96 -9.41 -12.36 0.83
C MET A 96 -9.45 -13.57 -0.12
N VAL A 97 -8.31 -13.89 -0.73
CA VAL A 97 -8.09 -15.05 -1.59
C VAL A 97 -6.74 -15.68 -1.26
N SER A 98 -6.56 -16.98 -1.52
CA SER A 98 -5.29 -17.65 -1.25
C SER A 98 -4.14 -17.05 -2.07
N PRO A 99 -2.92 -16.93 -1.52
CA PRO A 99 -1.76 -16.37 -2.24
C PRO A 99 -1.51 -17.02 -3.60
N GLU A 100 -1.63 -18.34 -3.70
CA GLU A 100 -1.41 -19.10 -4.93
C GLU A 100 -2.42 -18.72 -6.00
N ARG A 101 -3.70 -18.59 -5.62
CA ARG A 101 -4.76 -18.23 -6.55
C ARG A 101 -4.67 -16.77 -6.98
N TRP A 102 -4.34 -15.86 -6.05
CA TRP A 102 -4.08 -14.47 -6.38
C TRP A 102 -2.92 -14.34 -7.37
N GLU A 103 -1.82 -15.08 -7.17
CA GLU A 103 -0.65 -15.04 -8.04
C GLU A 103 -0.99 -15.56 -9.46
N GLN A 104 -1.78 -16.64 -9.56
CA GLN A 104 -2.22 -17.23 -10.83
C GLN A 104 -3.18 -16.32 -11.61
N ASP A 105 -4.15 -15.73 -10.92
CA ASP A 105 -5.23 -14.99 -11.55
C ASP A 105 -4.79 -13.55 -11.87
N ILE A 106 -4.13 -12.88 -10.91
CA ILE A 106 -3.84 -11.44 -10.94
C ILE A 106 -2.32 -11.16 -10.91
N GLY A 107 -1.56 -11.89 -10.10
CA GLY A 107 -0.13 -11.63 -9.88
C GLY A 107 0.71 -11.66 -11.16
N LYS A 108 0.32 -12.47 -12.17
CA LYS A 108 0.97 -12.46 -13.49
C LYS A 108 0.92 -11.09 -14.19
N TYR A 109 -0.17 -10.34 -14.03
CA TYR A 109 -0.31 -8.99 -14.59
C TYR A 109 0.44 -7.97 -13.75
N TYR A 110 0.38 -8.10 -12.42
CA TYR A 110 1.20 -7.26 -11.56
C TYR A 110 2.69 -7.46 -11.78
N LYS A 111 3.13 -8.63 -12.24
CA LYS A 111 4.55 -8.89 -12.55
C LYS A 111 5.02 -8.03 -13.72
N GLU A 112 4.17 -7.89 -14.73
CA GLU A 112 4.41 -7.00 -15.87
C GLU A 112 4.40 -5.54 -15.40
N ILE A 113 3.36 -5.12 -14.67
CA ILE A 113 3.24 -3.74 -14.13
C ILE A 113 4.46 -3.37 -13.26
N CYS A 114 4.84 -4.22 -12.31
CA CYS A 114 6.00 -4.00 -11.44
C CYS A 114 7.31 -3.98 -12.25
N SER A 115 7.40 -4.76 -13.34
CA SER A 115 8.54 -4.71 -14.25
C SER A 115 8.63 -3.35 -14.93
N THR A 116 7.54 -2.89 -15.55
CA THR A 116 7.47 -1.60 -16.24
C THR A 116 7.88 -0.44 -15.32
N ILE A 117 7.38 -0.43 -14.09
CA ILE A 117 7.72 0.59 -13.09
C ILE A 117 9.21 0.52 -12.71
N ARG A 118 9.73 -0.68 -12.45
CA ARG A 118 11.14 -0.88 -12.11
C ARG A 118 12.07 -0.49 -13.25
N ASP A 119 11.72 -0.83 -14.48
CA ASP A 119 12.54 -0.56 -15.67
C ASP A 119 12.59 0.94 -15.99
N ALA A 120 11.59 1.72 -15.53
CA ALA A 120 11.63 3.18 -15.48
C ALA A 120 12.47 3.76 -14.31
N GLY A 121 13.09 2.93 -13.47
CA GLY A 121 13.89 3.37 -12.31
C GLY A 121 13.08 3.69 -11.06
N MET A 122 11.79 3.34 -11.03
CA MET A 122 10.86 3.64 -9.95
C MET A 122 10.62 2.40 -9.08
N LYS A 123 10.02 2.56 -7.90
CA LYS A 123 9.64 1.44 -7.02
C LYS A 123 8.12 1.31 -6.92
N THR A 124 7.63 0.10 -6.71
CA THR A 124 6.20 -0.17 -6.51
C THR A 124 5.93 -0.66 -5.09
N THR A 125 4.95 -0.05 -4.44
CA THR A 125 4.37 -0.51 -3.16
C THR A 125 2.90 -0.83 -3.35
N LEU A 126 2.36 -1.67 -2.48
CA LEU A 126 0.94 -2.00 -2.41
C LEU A 126 0.33 -1.31 -1.20
N HIS A 127 -0.88 -0.79 -1.31
CA HIS A 127 -1.74 -0.54 -0.15
C HIS A 127 -2.82 -1.61 -0.08
N THR A 128 -3.08 -2.10 1.12
CA THR A 128 -4.20 -2.99 1.43
C THR A 128 -4.53 -2.88 2.91
N ASP A 129 -5.81 -2.85 3.23
CA ASP A 129 -6.29 -3.03 4.59
C ASP A 129 -6.13 -4.50 5.06
N GLY A 130 -6.23 -4.72 6.38
CA GLY A 130 -6.20 -6.05 7.00
C GLY A 130 -4.79 -6.62 7.24
N ASP A 131 -4.74 -7.95 7.45
CA ASP A 131 -3.49 -8.69 7.69
C ASP A 131 -3.01 -9.36 6.40
N ILE A 132 -1.97 -8.75 5.81
CA ILE A 132 -1.37 -9.16 4.55
C ILE A 132 -0.16 -10.10 4.71
N THR A 133 0.19 -10.49 5.93
CA THR A 133 1.46 -11.19 6.23
C THR A 133 1.68 -12.43 5.36
N MET A 134 0.62 -13.21 5.12
CA MET A 134 0.68 -14.43 4.29
C MET A 134 0.92 -14.16 2.80
N MET A 135 0.62 -12.96 2.30
CA MET A 135 0.79 -12.60 0.88
C MET A 135 2.20 -12.13 0.54
N ILE A 136 3.00 -11.71 1.53
CA ILE A 136 4.32 -11.09 1.29
C ILE A 136 5.20 -11.92 0.35
N PRO A 137 5.32 -13.26 0.46
CA PRO A 137 6.11 -14.05 -0.49
C PRO A 137 5.63 -13.92 -1.94
N ALA A 138 4.32 -13.91 -2.18
CA ALA A 138 3.75 -13.73 -3.51
C ALA A 138 3.98 -12.31 -4.03
N LEU A 139 3.79 -11.29 -3.18
CA LEU A 139 4.05 -9.90 -3.51
C LEU A 139 5.52 -9.67 -3.92
N LYS A 140 6.47 -10.25 -3.19
CA LYS A 140 7.91 -10.19 -3.52
C LYS A 140 8.23 -10.87 -4.86
N ARG A 141 7.63 -12.03 -5.16
CA ARG A 141 7.81 -12.74 -6.45
C ARG A 141 7.31 -11.93 -7.64
N VAL A 142 6.21 -11.22 -7.44
CA VAL A 142 5.58 -10.36 -8.45
C VAL A 142 6.39 -9.06 -8.66
N GLY A 143 6.97 -8.51 -7.61
CA GLY A 143 7.91 -7.37 -7.70
C GLY A 143 7.58 -6.18 -6.81
N PHE A 144 6.54 -6.27 -5.97
CA PHE A 144 6.27 -5.25 -4.96
C PHE A 144 7.41 -5.18 -3.94
N ARG A 145 7.75 -3.96 -3.52
CA ARG A 145 8.84 -3.69 -2.58
C ARG A 145 8.39 -3.51 -1.15
N GLY A 146 7.11 -3.24 -0.93
CA GLY A 146 6.55 -3.04 0.39
C GLY A 146 5.04 -2.94 0.36
N VAL A 147 4.49 -2.90 1.58
CA VAL A 147 3.08 -2.61 1.81
C VAL A 147 2.94 -1.37 2.68
N GLN A 148 2.03 -0.47 2.29
CA GLN A 148 1.43 0.48 3.20
C GLN A 148 0.11 -0.09 3.72
N GLY A 149 0.04 -0.20 5.04
CA GLY A 149 -1.14 -0.69 5.76
C GLY A 149 -0.88 -1.99 6.48
N TRP A 150 -1.40 -2.09 7.70
CA TRP A 150 -1.21 -3.20 8.62
C TRP A 150 -2.30 -3.10 9.69
N GLU A 151 -3.34 -3.91 9.55
CA GLU A 151 -4.50 -3.91 10.43
C GLU A 151 -4.93 -5.33 10.78
N GLY A 152 -6.07 -5.46 11.46
CA GLY A 152 -6.77 -6.74 11.51
C GLY A 152 -6.04 -7.83 12.30
N GLY A 153 -5.10 -7.47 13.17
CA GLY A 153 -4.33 -8.40 14.00
C GLY A 153 -2.96 -8.77 13.42
N ALA A 154 -2.49 -8.10 12.37
CA ALA A 154 -1.10 -8.25 11.92
C ALA A 154 -0.12 -7.94 13.07
N ASP A 155 0.85 -8.83 13.29
CA ASP A 155 1.85 -8.68 14.35
C ASP A 155 3.13 -8.04 13.78
N PRO A 156 3.52 -6.83 14.21
CA PRO A 156 4.70 -6.15 13.70
C PRO A 156 5.99 -6.93 13.93
N ILE A 157 6.12 -7.69 15.04
CA ILE A 157 7.31 -8.48 15.34
C ILE A 157 7.43 -9.62 14.33
N ILE A 158 6.34 -10.38 14.11
CA ILE A 158 6.34 -11.51 13.17
C ILE A 158 6.67 -11.03 11.76
N VAL A 159 6.05 -9.92 11.32
CA VAL A 159 6.32 -9.35 9.98
C VAL A 159 7.78 -8.94 9.84
N ASN A 160 8.33 -8.27 10.86
CA ASN A 160 9.71 -7.79 10.85
C ASN A 160 10.74 -8.93 10.84
N GLU A 161 10.56 -9.93 11.70
CA GLU A 161 11.46 -11.07 11.80
C GLU A 161 11.40 -11.96 10.55
N SER A 162 10.20 -12.15 9.99
CA SER A 162 10.00 -13.01 8.82
C SER A 162 10.44 -12.35 7.51
N TYR A 163 10.32 -11.02 7.42
CA TYR A 163 10.55 -10.25 6.19
C TYR A 163 11.35 -8.96 6.42
N PRO A 164 12.59 -9.05 6.93
CA PRO A 164 13.38 -7.88 7.35
C PRO A 164 13.82 -6.96 6.19
N ASP A 165 13.71 -7.44 4.94
CA ASP A 165 14.04 -6.72 3.71
C ASP A 165 12.81 -6.16 2.97
N PHE A 166 11.59 -6.42 3.47
CA PHE A 166 10.36 -5.90 2.88
C PHE A 166 10.03 -4.54 3.50
N VAL A 167 9.62 -3.58 2.67
CA VAL A 167 9.24 -2.26 3.18
C VAL A 167 7.91 -2.36 3.91
N ILE A 168 7.93 -1.99 5.18
CA ILE A 168 6.78 -1.96 6.07
C ILE A 168 6.41 -0.49 6.26
N ASN A 169 5.24 -0.08 5.78
CA ASN A 169 4.72 1.27 5.98
C ASN A 169 3.38 1.21 6.73
N GLY A 170 3.24 1.89 7.87
CA GLY A 170 1.97 1.97 8.62
C GLY A 170 2.04 1.48 10.06
N PHE A 171 1.11 0.59 10.45
CA PHE A 171 0.83 0.07 11.80
C PHE A 171 0.21 1.04 12.82
N GLY A 172 0.17 2.35 12.56
CA GLY A 172 -0.56 3.28 13.42
C GLY A 172 -2.07 2.99 13.36
N ASP A 173 -2.64 2.41 14.42
CA ASP A 173 -4.00 1.87 14.39
C ASP A 173 -5.05 2.97 14.27
N ILE A 174 -5.61 3.12 13.07
CA ILE A 174 -6.69 4.08 12.81
C ILE A 174 -8.06 3.53 13.17
N SER A 175 -8.17 2.27 13.59
CA SER A 175 -9.45 1.62 13.81
C SER A 175 -9.91 1.77 15.26
N GLN A 176 -8.98 1.73 16.23
CA GLN A 176 -9.31 1.83 17.66
C GLN A 176 -8.44 2.85 18.40
N VAL A 177 -7.11 2.72 18.36
CA VAL A 177 -6.21 3.50 19.22
C VAL A 177 -6.19 4.98 18.86
N ILE A 178 -5.91 5.33 17.61
CA ILE A 178 -5.78 6.76 17.24
C ILE A 178 -7.14 7.49 17.32
N PRO A 179 -8.28 6.92 16.88
CA PRO A 179 -9.56 7.64 16.97
C PRO A 179 -10.11 7.80 18.38
N PHE A 180 -9.90 6.83 19.27
CA PHE A 180 -10.62 6.75 20.55
C PHE A 180 -9.73 6.70 21.79
N GLY A 181 -8.43 6.48 21.63
CA GLY A 181 -7.47 6.38 22.72
C GLY A 181 -7.16 7.73 23.37
N SER A 182 -6.80 7.67 24.64
CA SER A 182 -6.16 8.75 25.37
C SER A 182 -4.75 9.01 24.86
N LYS A 183 -4.17 10.17 25.23
CA LYS A 183 -2.77 10.50 24.93
C LYS A 183 -1.80 9.38 25.36
N GLU A 184 -2.02 8.81 26.55
CA GLU A 184 -1.16 7.74 27.07
C GLU A 184 -1.26 6.46 26.23
N GLU A 185 -2.47 6.04 25.85
CA GLU A 185 -2.69 4.86 25.01
C GLU A 185 -2.06 5.03 23.62
N ILE A 186 -2.19 6.21 23.01
CA ILE A 186 -1.56 6.52 21.71
C ILE A 186 -0.03 6.48 21.83
N PHE A 187 0.53 7.05 22.90
CA PHE A 187 1.98 7.04 23.13
C PHE A 187 2.50 5.62 23.36
N ASN A 188 1.79 4.81 24.13
CA ASN A 188 2.16 3.41 24.37
C ASN A 188 2.10 2.59 23.08
N HIS A 189 1.05 2.76 22.27
CA HIS A 189 0.94 2.11 20.96
C HIS A 189 2.13 2.44 20.05
N VAL A 190 2.47 3.73 19.90
CA VAL A 190 3.63 4.13 19.09
C VAL A 190 4.93 3.58 19.66
N LYS A 191 5.08 3.57 21.00
CA LYS A 191 6.26 3.01 21.65
C LYS A 191 6.42 1.52 21.36
N GLU A 192 5.34 0.74 21.43
CA GLU A 192 5.36 -0.69 21.10
C GLU A 192 5.76 -0.93 19.64
N LEU A 193 5.22 -0.14 18.70
CA LEU A 193 5.63 -0.21 17.29
C LEU A 193 7.11 0.10 17.11
N MET A 194 7.63 1.13 17.79
CA MET A 194 9.04 1.48 17.71
C MET A 194 9.93 0.41 18.33
N ASP A 195 9.56 -0.14 19.48
CA ASP A 195 10.28 -1.22 20.13
C ASP A 195 10.36 -2.47 19.21
N ALA A 196 9.32 -2.72 18.39
CA ALA A 196 9.28 -3.82 17.43
C ALA A 196 10.01 -3.54 16.10
N LEU A 197 9.95 -2.31 15.56
CA LEU A 197 10.26 -2.04 14.16
C LEU A 197 11.37 -1.01 13.91
N LYS A 198 11.74 -0.16 14.88
CA LYS A 198 12.59 1.02 14.61
C LYS A 198 14.00 0.69 14.08
N GLU A 199 14.55 -0.47 14.46
CA GLU A 199 15.87 -0.92 14.00
C GLU A 199 15.83 -1.46 12.56
N ASN A 200 14.64 -1.74 12.03
CA ASN A 200 14.47 -2.13 10.64
C ASN A 200 14.55 -0.90 9.73
N ARG A 201 15.62 -0.85 8.94
CA ARG A 201 15.88 0.23 7.96
C ARG A 201 14.83 0.32 6.83
N HIS A 202 13.93 -0.66 6.74
CA HIS A 202 12.82 -0.72 5.78
C HIS A 202 11.47 -0.39 6.42
N PHE A 203 11.44 0.04 7.69
CA PHE A 203 10.21 0.50 8.36
C PHE A 203 9.99 1.99 8.16
N ILE A 204 8.75 2.34 7.82
CA ILE A 204 8.23 3.71 7.74
C ILE A 204 6.98 3.75 8.62
N ILE A 205 7.03 4.48 9.73
CA ILE A 205 5.83 4.65 10.54
C ILE A 205 4.81 5.54 9.83
N GLY A 206 3.55 5.15 9.95
CA GLY A 206 2.42 5.92 9.45
C GLY A 206 1.11 5.34 9.99
N PRO A 207 -0.03 5.94 9.65
CA PRO A 207 -1.31 5.32 9.93
C PRO A 207 -1.44 4.01 9.13
N SER A 208 -2.23 3.08 9.64
CA SER A 208 -2.52 1.79 9.00
C SER A 208 -3.39 1.95 7.74
N THR A 209 -4.18 3.01 7.63
CA THR A 209 -4.82 3.45 6.39
C THR A 209 -5.07 4.96 6.43
N ILE A 210 -6.07 5.48 5.73
CA ILE A 210 -6.38 6.91 5.68
C ILE A 210 -6.77 7.47 7.06
N ILE A 211 -6.24 8.65 7.40
CA ILE A 211 -6.79 9.49 8.47
C ILE A 211 -8.05 10.15 7.90
N TYR A 212 -9.19 9.92 8.54
CA TYR A 212 -10.48 10.46 8.12
C TYR A 212 -10.96 11.56 9.09
N GLU A 213 -11.91 12.37 8.64
CA GLU A 213 -12.41 13.57 9.35
C GLU A 213 -12.94 13.28 10.77
N GLY A 214 -13.35 12.04 11.05
CA GLY A 214 -13.87 11.63 12.35
C GLY A 214 -12.80 11.38 13.43
N ILE A 215 -11.50 11.42 13.08
CA ILE A 215 -10.41 11.28 14.05
C ILE A 215 -10.13 12.65 14.69
N PRO A 216 -10.13 12.78 16.04
CA PRO A 216 -9.76 14.03 16.70
C PRO A 216 -8.37 14.50 16.25
N PHE A 217 -8.27 15.78 15.86
CA PHE A 217 -7.01 16.35 15.40
C PHE A 217 -5.89 16.22 16.45
N GLU A 218 -6.22 16.43 17.72
CA GLU A 218 -5.32 16.29 18.87
C GLU A 218 -4.72 14.87 18.95
N ASN A 219 -5.50 13.84 18.62
CA ASN A 219 -5.00 12.47 18.62
C ASN A 219 -4.00 12.20 17.49
N VAL A 220 -4.20 12.83 16.33
CA VAL A 220 -3.22 12.81 15.23
C VAL A 220 -1.94 13.54 15.66
N GLU A 221 -2.06 14.67 16.37
CA GLU A 221 -0.91 15.38 16.93
C GLU A 221 -0.16 14.53 17.96
N TYR A 222 -0.86 13.82 18.84
CA TYR A 222 -0.24 12.88 19.80
C TYR A 222 0.51 11.75 19.10
N PHE A 223 -0.05 11.18 18.03
CA PHE A 223 0.63 10.15 17.23
C PHE A 223 1.93 10.68 16.61
N ILE A 224 1.91 11.90 16.06
CA ILE A 224 3.09 12.57 15.49
C ILE A 224 4.12 12.88 16.59
N GLU A 225 3.68 13.40 17.74
CA GLU A 225 4.54 13.72 18.89
C GLU A 225 5.25 12.47 19.41
N ALA A 226 4.50 11.39 19.66
CA ALA A 226 5.04 10.11 20.10
C ALA A 226 6.03 9.52 19.07
N THR A 227 5.70 9.62 17.78
CA THR A 227 6.58 9.17 16.69
C THR A 227 7.93 9.89 16.73
N ARG A 228 7.92 11.21 16.91
CA ARG A 228 9.16 12.01 17.02
C ARG A 228 9.93 11.73 18.31
N GLN A 229 9.25 11.35 19.38
CA GLN A 229 9.87 11.02 20.65
C GLN A 229 10.58 9.65 20.59
N TYR A 230 9.89 8.61 20.11
CA TYR A 230 10.37 7.23 20.15
C TYR A 230 11.11 6.79 18.88
N GLY A 231 10.88 7.44 17.74
CA GLY A 231 11.51 7.15 16.44
C GLY A 231 12.89 7.77 16.26
N LYS A 232 13.65 7.98 17.34
CA LYS A 232 15.05 8.43 17.29
C LYS A 232 15.97 7.21 17.32
N TYR A 233 16.85 7.13 16.34
CA TYR A 233 17.87 6.10 16.14
C TYR A 233 19.26 6.70 16.32
#